data_AF-A0A969W1F1-F1
#
_entry.id   AF-A0A969W1F1-F1
#
_cell.length_a   1.000
_cell.length_b   1.000
_cell.length_c   1.000
_cell.angle_alpha   90.00
_cell.angle_beta   90.00
_cell.angle_gamma   90.00
#
_symmetry.space_group_name_H-M   'P 1'
#
loop_
_entity.id
_entity.type
_entity.pdbx_description
1 polymer ?
#
loop_
_entity_poly.entity_id
_entity_poly.type
_entity_poly.pdbx_seq_one_letter_code
_entity_poly.pdbx_strand_id
1 'polypeptide(L)'
;MEQDFFDRGLEKAKLADWSGAIQEFGRAIKLNPQFAEAYYRRALAYFDLGESQSAIGDYSQSLTLKPQWPEALFGRSLARMALADWQGAIVDAEQVIQLNQNHAAAHRLLGVVQQGLGNLQAANIYYRQAAKLYLVQQDEANCRRCLESAQQLNLPPAQLSGNLPSAQNFLDRALTKMQNGNLQSALNDFDWLLLADANDAQVYCLRGVLRAKLGNFTGAMQDLNRAMQLQPQDRQVRLSRASIRTEIDDAQGAIADLNQLLEEQPTWVEAYVGRGLAWRKLGNYRNAIEDYSRALALKPNLAQIYCDRALARAEYSDLNGAINDYQQAANLWFEQSDLPSYRQCLDKIKALRLESDRLAQEKVQQKIQREQIDRTVDREFDRQAEDDLVDLELQAQLLRLVGGNGAIAQRLIDIAKQEFPNMPEQWYWQKVIFRSRKRVEPKLYSLSHKIPNEI
;
A
#
# COMPACT_ATOMS: atom_id res chain seq x y z
N MET A 1 63.00 3.62 -45.31
CA MET A 1 62.61 2.53 -46.24
C MET A 1 61.54 1.64 -45.61
N GLU A 2 61.70 1.28 -44.34
CA GLU A 2 60.72 0.64 -43.47
C GLU A 2 59.36 1.38 -43.43
N GLN A 3 59.36 2.72 -43.37
CA GLN A 3 58.12 3.51 -43.34
C GLN A 3 57.30 3.36 -44.62
N ASP A 4 57.97 3.31 -45.79
CA ASP A 4 57.30 3.11 -47.08
C ASP A 4 56.62 1.73 -47.17
N PHE A 5 57.29 0.68 -46.67
CA PHE A 5 56.67 -0.64 -46.55
C PHE A 5 55.47 -0.62 -45.59
N PHE A 6 55.58 0.09 -44.46
CA PHE A 6 54.50 0.22 -43.50
C PHE A 6 53.27 0.96 -44.09
N ASP A 7 53.49 2.08 -44.77
CA ASP A 7 52.41 2.87 -45.39
C ASP A 7 51.71 2.07 -46.50
N ARG A 8 52.47 1.32 -47.33
CA ARG A 8 51.88 0.37 -48.30
C ARG A 8 51.08 -0.75 -47.65
N GLY A 9 51.52 -1.23 -46.49
CA GLY A 9 50.77 -2.20 -45.69
C GLY A 9 49.44 -1.63 -45.18
N LEU A 10 49.44 -0.38 -44.72
CA LEU A 10 48.22 0.32 -44.31
C LEU A 10 47.23 0.49 -45.47
N GLU A 11 47.70 0.88 -46.66
CA GLU A 11 46.84 1.00 -47.84
C GLU A 11 46.21 -0.33 -48.24
N LYS A 12 46.97 -1.43 -48.22
CA LYS A 12 46.43 -2.76 -48.47
C LYS A 12 45.40 -3.19 -47.43
N ALA A 13 45.65 -2.90 -46.15
CA ALA A 13 44.70 -3.16 -45.08
C ALA A 13 43.38 -2.38 -45.25
N LYS A 14 43.44 -1.11 -45.69
CA LYS A 14 42.23 -0.33 -46.02
C LYS A 14 41.41 -0.96 -47.15
N LEU A 15 42.07 -1.61 -48.10
CA LEU A 15 41.45 -2.35 -49.21
C LEU A 15 41.03 -3.77 -48.82
N ALA A 16 41.14 -4.15 -47.54
CA ALA A 16 40.92 -5.51 -47.03
C ALA A 16 41.80 -6.59 -47.68
N ASP A 17 42.92 -6.21 -48.33
CA ASP A 17 43.96 -7.13 -48.76
C ASP A 17 44.85 -7.47 -47.56
N TRP A 18 44.31 -8.28 -46.64
CA TRP A 18 45.00 -8.68 -45.41
C TRP A 18 46.30 -9.44 -45.71
N SER A 19 46.27 -10.32 -46.71
CA SER A 19 47.44 -11.11 -47.12
C SER A 19 48.59 -10.22 -47.61
N GLY A 20 48.29 -9.23 -48.45
CA GLY A 20 49.28 -8.26 -48.90
C GLY A 20 49.74 -7.33 -47.79
N ALA A 21 48.84 -6.88 -46.92
CA ALA A 21 49.19 -6.04 -45.78
C ALA A 21 50.20 -6.76 -44.87
N ILE A 22 49.97 -8.05 -44.57
CA ILE A 22 50.89 -8.90 -43.80
C ILE A 22 52.28 -8.95 -44.43
N GLN A 23 52.36 -9.11 -45.76
CA GLN A 23 53.63 -9.14 -46.47
C GLN A 23 54.39 -7.81 -46.36
N GLU A 24 53.73 -6.68 -46.60
CA GLU A 24 54.37 -5.37 -46.54
C GLU A 24 54.78 -4.99 -45.12
N PHE A 25 53.93 -5.24 -44.10
CA PHE A 25 54.34 -5.07 -42.69
C PHE A 25 55.50 -5.99 -42.32
N GLY A 26 55.53 -7.22 -42.83
CA GLY A 26 56.65 -8.13 -42.65
C GLY A 26 57.97 -7.62 -43.24
N ARG A 27 57.92 -6.92 -44.37
CA ARG A 27 59.11 -6.25 -44.94
C ARG A 27 59.55 -5.07 -44.08
N ALA A 28 58.62 -4.27 -43.56
CA ALA A 28 58.94 -3.19 -42.62
C ALA A 28 59.64 -3.71 -41.36
N ILE A 29 59.13 -4.80 -40.78
CA ILE A 29 59.69 -5.47 -39.59
C ILE A 29 61.08 -6.06 -39.87
N LYS A 30 61.32 -6.63 -41.06
CA LYS A 30 62.66 -7.13 -41.44
C LYS A 30 63.71 -6.02 -41.49
N LEU A 31 63.32 -4.82 -41.92
CA LEU A 31 64.21 -3.66 -41.95
C LEU A 31 64.40 -3.04 -40.56
N ASN A 32 63.33 -3.02 -39.74
CA ASN A 32 63.37 -2.54 -38.38
C ASN A 32 62.65 -3.50 -37.42
N PRO A 33 63.39 -4.43 -36.78
CA PRO A 33 62.82 -5.38 -35.81
C PRO A 33 62.25 -4.75 -34.54
N GLN A 34 62.52 -3.47 -34.28
CA GLN A 34 61.98 -2.72 -33.13
C GLN A 34 60.73 -1.90 -33.49
N PHE A 35 60.15 -2.11 -34.67
CA PHE A 35 58.99 -1.34 -35.14
C PHE A 35 57.67 -1.87 -34.55
N ALA A 36 57.38 -1.47 -33.30
CA ALA A 36 56.22 -1.95 -32.54
C ALA A 36 54.87 -1.80 -33.28
N GLU A 37 54.67 -0.69 -34.01
CA GLU A 37 53.42 -0.43 -34.72
C GLU A 37 53.24 -1.35 -35.94
N ALA A 38 54.33 -1.70 -36.64
CA ALA A 38 54.26 -2.66 -37.74
C ALA A 38 53.83 -4.05 -37.26
N TYR A 39 54.32 -4.51 -36.09
CA TYR A 39 53.83 -5.74 -35.47
C TYR A 39 52.35 -5.64 -35.09
N TYR A 40 51.91 -4.55 -34.46
CA TYR A 40 50.50 -4.35 -34.10
C TYR A 40 49.57 -4.38 -35.33
N ARG A 41 49.93 -3.68 -36.41
CA ARG A 41 49.14 -3.65 -37.65
C ARG A 41 49.12 -5.00 -38.37
N ARG A 42 50.24 -5.73 -38.34
CA ARG A 42 50.30 -7.09 -38.88
C ARG A 42 49.46 -8.06 -38.04
N ALA A 43 49.45 -7.91 -36.72
CA ALA A 43 48.60 -8.68 -35.83
C ALA A 43 47.10 -8.48 -36.14
N LEU A 44 46.67 -7.24 -36.38
CA LEU A 44 45.30 -6.95 -36.80
C LEU A 44 44.96 -7.66 -38.11
N ALA A 45 45.82 -7.56 -39.12
CA ALA A 45 45.60 -8.23 -40.40
C ALA A 45 45.55 -9.76 -40.27
N TYR A 46 46.38 -10.36 -39.41
CA TYR A 46 46.29 -11.79 -39.08
C TYR A 46 44.96 -12.13 -38.40
N PHE A 47 44.50 -11.30 -37.46
CA PHE A 47 43.24 -11.52 -36.76
C PHE A 47 42.04 -11.45 -37.71
N ASP A 48 42.01 -10.47 -38.62
CA ASP A 48 40.96 -10.33 -39.64
C ASP A 48 40.95 -11.48 -40.66
N LEU A 49 42.10 -12.12 -40.89
CA LEU A 49 42.23 -13.34 -41.70
C LEU A 49 41.81 -14.62 -40.94
N GLY A 50 41.54 -14.52 -39.64
CA GLY A 50 41.23 -15.66 -38.76
C GLY A 50 42.46 -16.39 -38.21
N GLU A 51 43.66 -15.89 -38.46
CA GLU A 51 44.92 -16.46 -37.96
C GLU A 51 45.24 -15.96 -36.54
N SER A 52 44.37 -16.30 -35.57
CA SER A 52 44.47 -15.77 -34.20
C SER A 52 45.79 -16.12 -33.49
N GLN A 53 46.39 -17.28 -33.78
CA GLN A 53 47.69 -17.65 -33.19
C GLN A 53 48.83 -16.74 -33.68
N SER A 54 48.86 -16.45 -34.98
CA SER A 54 49.83 -15.52 -35.58
C SER A 54 49.64 -14.10 -35.01
N ALA A 55 48.38 -13.67 -34.87
CA ALA A 55 48.03 -12.39 -34.27
C ALA A 55 48.54 -12.26 -32.82
N ILE A 56 48.35 -13.27 -31.97
CA ILE A 56 48.87 -13.27 -30.59
C ILE A 56 50.39 -13.11 -30.56
N GLY A 57 51.09 -13.78 -31.48
CA GLY A 57 52.55 -13.68 -31.60
C GLY A 57 52.99 -12.24 -31.86
N ASP A 58 52.39 -11.60 -32.87
CA ASP A 58 52.73 -10.23 -33.24
C ASP A 58 52.28 -9.19 -32.21
N TYR A 59 51.10 -9.34 -31.60
CA TYR A 59 50.70 -8.48 -30.48
C TYR A 59 51.69 -8.60 -29.32
N SER A 60 52.18 -9.80 -29.03
CA SER A 60 53.15 -10.01 -27.95
C SER A 60 54.51 -9.38 -28.25
N GLN A 61 54.96 -9.42 -29.51
CA GLN A 61 56.17 -8.69 -29.91
C GLN A 61 55.96 -7.17 -29.83
N SER A 62 54.81 -6.67 -30.30
CA SER A 62 54.45 -5.25 -30.18
C SER A 62 54.45 -4.79 -28.72
N LEU A 63 53.88 -5.59 -27.81
CA LEU A 63 53.82 -5.30 -26.38
C LEU A 63 55.17 -5.49 -25.67
N THR A 64 56.08 -6.32 -26.20
CA THR A 64 57.47 -6.39 -25.70
C THR A 64 58.19 -5.07 -25.96
N LEU A 65 57.94 -4.46 -27.12
CA LEU A 65 58.52 -3.17 -27.51
C LEU A 65 57.78 -1.98 -26.87
N LYS A 66 56.47 -2.09 -26.66
CA LYS A 66 55.61 -1.04 -26.07
C LYS A 66 54.60 -1.64 -25.06
N PRO A 67 55.00 -1.85 -23.79
CA PRO A 67 54.20 -2.62 -22.82
C PRO A 67 52.85 -2.03 -22.41
N GLN A 68 52.72 -0.69 -22.42
CA GLN A 68 51.51 0.00 -21.99
C GLN A 68 50.72 0.50 -23.20
N TRP A 69 50.31 -0.43 -24.07
CA TRP A 69 49.55 -0.11 -25.28
C TRP A 69 48.15 -0.75 -25.23
N PRO A 70 47.10 0.00 -24.81
CA PRO A 70 45.76 -0.54 -24.62
C PRO A 70 45.18 -1.23 -25.87
N GLU A 71 45.37 -0.66 -27.06
CA GLU A 71 44.83 -1.22 -28.30
C GLU A 71 45.48 -2.58 -28.64
N ALA A 72 46.80 -2.72 -28.43
CA ALA A 72 47.51 -3.97 -28.65
C ALA A 72 47.16 -5.04 -27.59
N LEU A 73 46.99 -4.64 -26.33
CA LEU A 73 46.49 -5.53 -25.26
C LEU A 73 45.07 -6.01 -25.57
N PHE A 74 44.18 -5.10 -25.97
CA PHE A 74 42.80 -5.43 -26.31
C PHE A 74 42.72 -6.35 -27.53
N GLY A 75 43.50 -6.08 -28.58
CA GLY A 75 43.61 -6.95 -29.75
C GLY A 75 44.12 -8.35 -29.40
N ARG A 76 45.14 -8.46 -28.54
CA ARG A 76 45.63 -9.76 -28.06
C ARG A 76 44.60 -10.51 -27.22
N SER A 77 43.87 -9.80 -26.38
CA SER A 77 42.78 -10.37 -25.58
C SER A 77 41.68 -10.97 -26.45
N LEU A 78 41.27 -10.27 -27.52
CA LEU A 78 40.33 -10.78 -28.52
C LEU A 78 40.85 -12.03 -29.24
N ALA A 79 42.12 -12.02 -29.66
CA ALA A 79 42.75 -13.16 -30.32
C ALA A 79 42.86 -14.39 -29.40
N ARG A 80 43.19 -14.19 -28.12
CA ARG A 80 43.19 -15.25 -27.10
C ARG A 80 41.80 -15.81 -26.85
N MET A 81 40.79 -14.94 -26.77
CA MET A 81 39.39 -15.34 -26.64
C MET A 81 38.94 -16.21 -27.82
N ALA A 82 39.33 -15.86 -29.05
CA ALA A 82 39.01 -16.64 -30.25
C ALA A 82 39.62 -18.05 -30.23
N LEU A 83 40.75 -18.25 -29.54
CA LEU A 83 41.38 -19.55 -29.31
C LEU A 83 40.92 -20.24 -28.00
N ALA A 84 39.92 -19.69 -27.31
CA ALA A 84 39.46 -20.15 -26.00
C ALA A 84 40.55 -20.11 -24.89
N ASP A 85 41.59 -19.30 -25.06
CA ASP A 85 42.52 -18.94 -23.97
C ASP A 85 41.87 -17.86 -23.08
N TRP A 86 40.89 -18.30 -22.30
CA TRP A 86 40.09 -17.42 -21.44
C TRP A 86 40.92 -16.71 -20.39
N GLN A 87 41.88 -17.41 -19.77
CA GLN A 87 42.72 -16.85 -18.72
C GLN A 87 43.65 -15.78 -19.27
N GLY A 88 44.30 -16.04 -20.41
CA GLY A 88 45.15 -15.05 -21.07
C GLY A 88 44.35 -13.86 -21.59
N ALA A 89 43.10 -14.06 -22.03
CA ALA A 89 42.20 -12.98 -22.44
C ALA A 89 41.85 -12.07 -21.24
N ILE A 90 41.53 -12.65 -20.08
CA ILE A 90 41.25 -11.89 -18.84
C ILE A 90 42.43 -11.01 -18.46
N VAL A 91 43.63 -11.58 -18.37
CA VAL A 91 44.84 -10.85 -17.96
C VAL A 91 45.07 -9.63 -18.85
N ASP A 92 44.96 -9.79 -20.17
CA ASP A 92 45.15 -8.67 -21.09
C ASP A 92 44.02 -7.63 -20.98
N ALA A 93 42.75 -8.06 -20.83
CA ALA A 93 41.61 -7.14 -20.72
C ALA A 93 41.59 -6.37 -19.39
N GLU A 94 42.00 -6.99 -18.29
CA GLU A 94 42.18 -6.33 -17.00
C GLU A 94 43.30 -5.29 -17.07
N GLN A 95 44.40 -5.59 -17.77
CA GLN A 95 45.46 -4.62 -18.02
C GLN A 95 44.96 -3.42 -18.82
N VAL A 96 44.08 -3.61 -19.82
CA VAL A 96 43.43 -2.51 -20.54
C VAL A 96 42.62 -1.63 -19.60
N ILE A 97 41.83 -2.22 -18.70
CA ILE A 97 41.01 -1.48 -17.73
C ILE A 97 41.86 -0.74 -16.71
N GLN A 98 43.01 -1.29 -16.30
CA GLN A 98 43.97 -0.59 -15.44
C GLN A 98 44.54 0.66 -16.13
N LEU A 99 44.85 0.58 -17.42
CA LEU A 99 45.36 1.72 -18.21
C LEU A 99 44.25 2.73 -18.55
N ASN A 100 43.04 2.25 -18.83
CA ASN A 100 41.87 3.07 -19.16
C ASN A 100 40.59 2.47 -18.57
N GLN A 101 40.17 2.98 -17.42
CA GLN A 101 39.00 2.50 -16.70
C GLN A 101 37.68 2.67 -17.49
N ASN A 102 37.65 3.59 -18.47
CA ASN A 102 36.49 3.92 -19.28
C ASN A 102 36.42 3.14 -20.60
N HIS A 103 37.24 2.11 -20.79
CA HIS A 103 37.27 1.29 -22.00
C HIS A 103 36.07 0.32 -22.07
N ALA A 104 34.92 0.79 -22.57
CA ALA A 104 33.65 0.05 -22.62
C ALA A 104 33.78 -1.35 -23.24
N ALA A 105 34.52 -1.46 -24.36
CA ALA A 105 34.68 -2.73 -25.07
C ALA A 105 35.50 -3.77 -24.28
N ALA A 106 36.39 -3.34 -23.38
CA ALA A 106 37.19 -4.24 -22.55
C ALA A 106 36.35 -4.82 -21.41
N HIS A 107 35.53 -3.98 -20.77
CA HIS A 107 34.51 -4.45 -19.83
C HIS A 107 33.57 -5.44 -20.51
N ARG A 108 33.05 -5.13 -21.72
CA ARG A 108 32.17 -6.07 -22.43
C ARG A 108 32.84 -7.41 -22.69
N LEU A 109 34.10 -7.40 -23.11
CA LEU A 109 34.87 -8.61 -23.36
C LEU A 109 35.07 -9.45 -22.09
N LEU A 110 35.39 -8.83 -20.95
CA LEU A 110 35.44 -9.55 -19.67
C LEU A 110 34.08 -10.15 -19.30
N GLY A 111 32.98 -9.46 -19.60
CA GLY A 111 31.63 -10.01 -19.46
C GLY A 111 31.45 -11.32 -20.22
N VAL A 112 31.84 -11.34 -21.50
CA VAL A 112 31.77 -12.52 -22.36
C VAL A 112 32.67 -13.65 -21.86
N VAL A 113 33.92 -13.34 -21.50
CA VAL A 113 34.89 -14.34 -21.04
C VAL A 113 34.46 -14.95 -19.71
N GLN A 114 34.03 -14.14 -18.74
CA GLN A 114 33.55 -14.63 -17.44
C GLN A 114 32.27 -15.47 -17.60
N GLN A 115 31.39 -15.12 -18.54
CA GLN A 115 30.22 -15.94 -18.87
C GLN A 115 30.64 -17.29 -19.45
N GLY A 116 31.62 -17.31 -20.35
CA GLY A 116 32.19 -18.55 -20.92
C GLY A 116 32.82 -19.46 -19.87
N LEU A 117 33.40 -18.87 -18.81
CA LEU A 117 33.95 -19.60 -17.65
C LEU A 117 32.89 -20.04 -16.63
N GLY A 118 31.61 -19.66 -16.82
CA GLY A 118 30.53 -19.94 -15.87
C GLY A 118 30.50 -19.01 -14.65
N ASN A 119 31.36 -17.98 -14.60
CA ASN A 119 31.39 -16.96 -13.55
C ASN A 119 30.30 -15.91 -13.81
N LEU A 120 29.04 -16.34 -13.75
CA LEU A 120 27.89 -15.54 -14.17
C LEU A 120 27.79 -14.21 -13.39
N GLN A 121 28.11 -14.21 -12.10
CA GLN A 121 28.12 -12.97 -11.29
C GLN A 121 29.12 -11.96 -11.86
N ALA A 122 30.39 -12.35 -12.02
CA ALA A 122 31.41 -11.48 -12.61
C ALA A 122 31.04 -11.04 -14.03
N ALA A 123 30.43 -11.92 -14.83
CA ALA A 123 29.95 -11.57 -16.16
C ALA A 123 28.90 -10.45 -16.14
N ASN A 124 27.88 -10.58 -15.28
CA ASN A 124 26.85 -9.56 -15.08
C ASN A 124 27.46 -8.22 -14.70
N ILE A 125 28.46 -8.28 -13.84
CA ILE A 125 29.19 -7.12 -13.36
C ILE A 125 29.80 -6.35 -14.52
N TYR A 126 30.62 -7.03 -15.32
CA TYR A 126 31.30 -6.41 -16.43
C TYR A 126 30.34 -5.95 -17.55
N TYR A 127 29.27 -6.69 -17.82
CA TYR A 127 28.24 -6.25 -18.78
C TYR A 127 27.55 -4.96 -18.37
N ARG A 128 27.18 -4.82 -17.09
CA ARG A 128 26.55 -3.59 -16.60
C ARG A 128 27.49 -2.40 -16.65
N GLN A 129 28.76 -2.59 -16.30
CA GLN A 129 29.77 -1.54 -16.40
C GLN A 129 30.00 -1.13 -17.86
N ALA A 130 30.06 -2.08 -18.80
CA ALA A 130 30.14 -1.80 -20.22
C ALA A 130 28.92 -1.02 -20.72
N ALA A 131 27.70 -1.42 -20.33
CA ALA A 131 26.48 -0.72 -20.70
C ALA A 131 26.48 0.75 -20.24
N LYS A 132 26.93 0.99 -18.99
CA LYS A 132 27.09 2.35 -18.44
C LYS A 132 28.03 3.20 -19.29
N LEU A 133 29.17 2.64 -19.69
CA LEU A 133 30.16 3.37 -20.50
C LEU A 133 29.67 3.62 -21.93
N TYR A 134 29.01 2.64 -22.57
CA TYR A 134 28.41 2.83 -23.89
C TYR A 134 27.31 3.89 -23.89
N LEU A 135 26.52 3.98 -22.81
CA LEU A 135 25.53 5.04 -22.65
C LEU A 135 26.18 6.44 -22.61
N VAL A 136 27.31 6.59 -21.90
CA VAL A 136 28.08 7.86 -21.87
C VAL A 136 28.64 8.19 -23.26
N GLN A 137 29.02 7.17 -24.03
CA GLN A 137 29.50 7.30 -25.41
C GLN A 137 28.38 7.51 -26.44
N GLN A 138 27.11 7.54 -26.01
CA GLN A 138 25.92 7.63 -26.88
C GLN A 138 25.79 6.45 -27.86
N ASP A 139 26.36 5.28 -27.53
CA ASP A 139 26.24 4.04 -28.29
C ASP A 139 25.11 3.18 -27.72
N GLU A 140 23.88 3.52 -28.10
CA GLU A 140 22.68 2.84 -27.62
C GLU A 140 22.63 1.36 -28.02
N ALA A 141 23.15 1.03 -29.20
CA ALA A 141 23.12 -0.33 -29.72
C ALA A 141 23.98 -1.28 -28.86
N ASN A 142 25.22 -0.88 -28.55
CA ASN A 142 26.09 -1.70 -27.71
C ASN A 142 25.67 -1.68 -26.24
N CYS A 143 25.11 -0.56 -25.75
CA CYS A 143 24.49 -0.50 -24.43
C CYS A 143 23.37 -1.55 -24.28
N ARG A 144 22.43 -1.56 -25.23
CA ARG A 144 21.31 -2.50 -25.24
C ARG A 144 21.77 -3.95 -25.28
N ARG A 145 22.74 -4.30 -26.15
CA ARG A 145 23.31 -5.66 -26.21
C ARG A 145 23.92 -6.10 -24.88
N CYS A 146 24.62 -5.20 -24.17
CA CYS A 146 25.21 -5.52 -22.88
C CYS A 146 24.13 -5.77 -21.82
N LEU A 147 23.06 -4.96 -21.80
CA LEU A 147 21.93 -5.16 -20.88
C LEU A 147 21.15 -6.45 -21.16
N GLU A 148 20.89 -6.76 -22.43
CA GLU A 148 20.26 -8.02 -22.84
C GLU A 148 21.12 -9.22 -22.42
N SER A 149 22.44 -9.14 -22.64
CA SER A 149 23.38 -10.19 -22.20
C SER A 149 23.36 -10.36 -20.68
N ALA A 150 23.32 -9.25 -19.91
CA ALA A 150 23.25 -9.29 -18.45
C ALA A 150 21.92 -9.87 -17.94
N GLN A 151 20.80 -9.59 -18.62
CA GLN A 151 19.47 -10.12 -18.27
C GLN A 151 19.38 -11.63 -18.52
N GLN A 152 19.94 -12.12 -19.64
CA GLN A 152 19.94 -13.54 -19.99
C GLN A 152 20.65 -14.43 -18.95
N LEU A 153 21.53 -13.85 -18.11
CA LEU A 153 22.22 -14.59 -17.06
C LEU A 153 21.28 -15.05 -15.91
N ASN A 154 20.04 -14.55 -15.84
CA ASN A 154 19.03 -14.94 -14.84
C ASN A 154 19.55 -14.95 -13.39
N LEU A 155 20.42 -14.00 -13.05
CA LEU A 155 21.03 -13.92 -11.72
C LEU A 155 20.11 -13.22 -10.72
N PRO A 156 20.06 -13.69 -9.46
CA PRO A 156 19.44 -12.92 -8.39
C PRO A 156 20.18 -11.57 -8.25
N PRO A 157 19.47 -10.47 -7.98
CA PRO A 157 20.07 -9.14 -7.99
C PRO A 157 21.15 -8.99 -6.89
N ALA A 158 22.43 -8.89 -7.26
CA ALA A 158 23.50 -8.51 -6.33
C ALA A 158 24.70 -7.76 -6.97
N GLN A 159 24.85 -6.53 -6.47
CA GLN A 159 26.04 -5.73 -6.09
C GLN A 159 27.19 -5.47 -7.09
N LEU A 160 27.47 -4.17 -7.31
CA LEU A 160 28.63 -3.70 -8.05
C LEU A 160 29.06 -2.30 -7.64
N SER A 161 30.25 -2.23 -7.05
CA SER A 161 30.99 -1.02 -6.69
C SER A 161 31.87 -0.51 -7.83
N GLY A 162 31.90 0.80 -8.08
CA GLY A 162 32.90 1.43 -8.96
C GLY A 162 32.60 2.90 -9.26
N ASN A 163 33.47 3.79 -8.74
CA ASN A 163 33.34 5.25 -8.59
C ASN A 163 32.34 5.95 -9.53
N LEU A 164 31.35 6.53 -8.85
CA LEU A 164 30.11 7.07 -9.36
C LEU A 164 30.13 8.60 -9.26
N PRO A 165 29.44 9.34 -10.14
CA PRO A 165 29.04 10.72 -9.86
C PRO A 165 28.49 10.81 -8.43
N SER A 166 28.75 11.89 -7.69
CA SER A 166 28.40 11.94 -6.26
C SER A 166 26.95 11.48 -6.02
N ALA A 167 26.75 10.58 -5.05
CA ALA A 167 25.43 10.06 -4.70
C ALA A 167 24.43 11.21 -4.46
N GLN A 168 24.92 12.35 -3.95
CA GLN A 168 24.17 13.60 -3.83
C GLN A 168 23.48 14.05 -5.14
N ASN A 169 24.21 14.09 -6.26
CA ASN A 169 23.66 14.56 -7.54
C ASN A 169 22.56 13.65 -8.08
N PHE A 170 22.65 12.34 -7.82
CA PHE A 170 21.62 11.38 -8.21
C PHE A 170 20.41 11.42 -7.27
N LEU A 171 20.64 11.63 -5.96
CA LEU A 171 19.57 11.79 -4.99
C LEU A 171 18.73 13.04 -5.30
N ASP A 172 19.36 14.18 -5.51
CA ASP A 172 18.68 15.44 -5.84
C ASP A 172 17.89 15.32 -7.15
N ARG A 173 18.47 14.64 -8.15
CA ARG A 173 17.80 14.35 -9.43
C ARG A 173 16.62 13.40 -9.25
N ALA A 174 16.76 12.34 -8.46
CA ALA A 174 15.69 11.38 -8.19
C ALA A 174 14.52 12.07 -7.49
N LEU A 175 14.81 12.91 -6.49
CA LEU A 175 13.82 13.70 -5.76
C LEU A 175 13.11 14.70 -6.68
N THR A 176 13.85 15.39 -7.55
CA THR A 176 13.27 16.34 -8.52
C THR A 176 12.37 15.60 -9.52
N LYS A 177 12.79 14.44 -10.03
CA LYS A 177 11.96 13.61 -10.91
C LYS A 177 10.70 13.12 -10.20
N MET A 178 10.81 12.71 -8.95
CA MET A 178 9.67 12.29 -8.13
C MET A 178 8.68 13.43 -7.89
N GLN A 179 9.16 14.65 -7.66
CA GLN A 179 8.31 15.85 -7.54
C GLN A 179 7.63 16.20 -8.86
N ASN A 180 8.34 16.07 -9.98
CA ASN A 180 7.83 16.35 -11.33
C ASN A 180 6.93 15.23 -11.89
N GLY A 181 6.60 14.20 -11.11
CA GLY A 181 5.74 13.09 -11.54
C GLY A 181 6.43 12.05 -12.45
N ASN A 182 7.73 12.17 -12.71
CA ASN A 182 8.52 11.23 -13.50
C ASN A 182 8.92 10.01 -12.65
N LEU A 183 7.93 9.30 -12.12
CA LEU A 183 8.09 8.27 -11.09
C LEU A 183 8.98 7.10 -11.54
N GLN A 184 8.83 6.61 -12.77
CA GLN A 184 9.63 5.49 -13.27
C GLN A 184 11.12 5.87 -13.45
N SER A 185 11.38 7.09 -13.93
CA SER A 185 12.74 7.61 -14.08
C SER A 185 13.40 7.92 -12.73
N ALA A 186 12.61 8.30 -11.72
CA ALA A 186 13.08 8.45 -10.34
C ALA A 186 13.41 7.08 -9.72
N LEU A 187 12.62 6.04 -10.03
CA LEU A 187 12.86 4.69 -9.54
C LEU A 187 14.20 4.14 -10.03
N ASN A 188 14.50 4.35 -11.32
CA ASN A 188 15.80 3.97 -11.89
C ASN A 188 16.98 4.67 -11.21
N ASP A 189 16.81 5.95 -10.83
CA ASP A 189 17.86 6.69 -10.11
C ASP A 189 18.04 6.15 -8.69
N PHE A 190 16.96 5.81 -7.98
CA PHE A 190 17.05 5.17 -6.67
C PHE A 190 17.65 3.75 -6.72
N ASP A 191 17.33 2.97 -7.75
CA ASP A 191 17.95 1.67 -7.97
C ASP A 191 19.46 1.81 -8.20
N TRP A 192 19.87 2.84 -8.92
CA TRP A 192 21.28 3.15 -9.11
C TRP A 192 21.97 3.59 -7.82
N LEU A 193 21.31 4.41 -7.00
CA LEU A 193 21.85 4.81 -5.69
C LEU A 193 22.06 3.60 -4.78
N LEU A 194 21.15 2.63 -4.80
CA LEU A 194 21.30 1.39 -4.02
C LEU A 194 22.27 0.38 -4.63
N LEU A 195 22.60 0.52 -5.92
CA LEU A 195 23.75 -0.17 -6.50
C LEU A 195 25.07 0.47 -6.02
N ALA A 196 25.10 1.80 -5.87
CA ALA A 196 26.27 2.55 -5.40
C ALA A 196 26.57 2.31 -3.91
N ASP A 197 25.54 2.39 -3.07
CA ASP A 197 25.58 2.06 -1.65
C ASP A 197 24.39 1.16 -1.30
N ALA A 198 24.67 -0.13 -1.18
CA ALA A 198 23.67 -1.14 -0.86
C ALA A 198 23.16 -1.08 0.59
N ASN A 199 23.77 -0.24 1.45
CA ASN A 199 23.43 -0.06 2.85
C ASN A 199 22.89 1.35 3.17
N ASP A 200 22.51 2.13 2.15
CA ASP A 200 21.90 3.44 2.34
C ASP A 200 20.41 3.30 2.74
N ALA A 201 20.16 3.36 4.05
CA ALA A 201 18.82 3.29 4.64
C ALA A 201 17.89 4.39 4.12
N GLN A 202 18.40 5.60 3.88
CA GLN A 202 17.62 6.74 3.41
C GLN A 202 17.11 6.48 2.00
N VAL A 203 17.96 5.95 1.13
CA VAL A 203 17.57 5.63 -0.25
C VAL A 203 16.57 4.47 -0.29
N TYR A 204 16.72 3.44 0.54
CA TYR A 204 15.68 2.42 0.69
C TYR A 204 14.34 3.04 1.15
N CYS A 205 14.37 3.97 2.12
CA CYS A 205 13.16 4.66 2.56
C CYS A 205 12.46 5.40 1.41
N LEU A 206 13.22 6.19 0.65
CA LEU A 206 12.71 6.99 -0.46
C LEU A 206 12.21 6.12 -1.61
N ARG A 207 12.95 5.06 -1.96
CA ARG A 207 12.52 4.09 -2.97
C ARG A 207 11.24 3.36 -2.54
N GLY A 208 11.12 3.02 -1.26
CA GLY A 208 9.93 2.41 -0.69
C GLY A 208 8.70 3.32 -0.86
N VAL A 209 8.80 4.58 -0.48
CA VAL A 209 7.73 5.58 -0.67
C VAL A 209 7.37 5.73 -2.15
N LEU A 210 8.37 5.79 -3.04
CA LEU A 210 8.14 5.89 -4.48
C LEU A 210 7.42 4.64 -5.04
N ARG A 211 7.82 3.44 -4.62
CA ARG A 211 7.19 2.18 -5.03
C ARG A 211 5.74 2.12 -4.58
N ALA A 212 5.41 2.63 -3.39
CA ALA A 212 4.02 2.76 -2.95
C ALA A 212 3.22 3.73 -3.83
N LYS A 213 3.80 4.87 -4.23
CA LYS A 213 3.15 5.78 -5.20
C LYS A 213 2.90 5.13 -6.56
N LEU A 214 3.73 4.16 -6.95
CA LEU A 214 3.57 3.34 -8.16
C LEU A 214 2.62 2.14 -7.96
N GLY A 215 2.00 1.99 -6.77
CA GLY A 215 1.13 0.86 -6.42
C GLY A 215 1.87 -0.44 -6.09
N ASN A 216 3.21 -0.45 -6.10
CA ASN A 216 4.02 -1.61 -5.71
C ASN A 216 4.23 -1.63 -4.20
N PHE A 217 3.19 -1.99 -3.45
CA PHE A 217 3.24 -2.02 -1.99
C PHE A 217 4.13 -3.14 -1.43
N THR A 218 4.25 -4.27 -2.14
CA THR A 218 5.11 -5.39 -1.73
C THR A 218 6.58 -5.00 -1.76
N GLY A 219 7.04 -4.43 -2.88
CA GLY A 219 8.41 -3.89 -3.02
C GLY A 219 8.67 -2.71 -2.09
N ALA A 220 7.65 -1.89 -1.81
CA ALA A 220 7.77 -0.80 -0.85
C ALA A 220 8.01 -1.29 0.59
N MET A 221 7.26 -2.31 1.02
CA MET A 221 7.43 -2.93 2.34
C MET A 221 8.79 -3.61 2.47
N GLN A 222 9.30 -4.26 1.41
CA GLN A 222 10.64 -4.84 1.39
C GLN A 222 11.72 -3.78 1.63
N ASP A 223 11.63 -2.65 0.91
CA ASP A 223 12.59 -1.56 1.06
C ASP A 223 12.55 -0.93 2.44
N LEU A 224 11.36 -0.67 2.99
CA LEU A 224 11.24 -0.09 4.33
C LEU A 224 11.70 -1.05 5.42
N ASN A 225 11.43 -2.35 5.28
CA ASN A 225 11.98 -3.34 6.21
C ASN A 225 13.50 -3.38 6.14
N ARG A 226 14.10 -3.25 4.94
CA ARG A 226 15.55 -3.17 4.78
C ARG A 226 16.12 -1.90 5.40
N ALA A 227 15.48 -0.74 5.18
CA ALA A 227 15.85 0.52 5.80
C ALA A 227 15.82 0.43 7.33
N MET A 228 14.80 -0.21 7.91
CA MET A 228 14.73 -0.42 9.37
C MET A 228 15.78 -1.40 9.90
N GLN A 229 16.20 -2.39 9.12
CA GLN A 229 17.32 -3.26 9.53
C GLN A 229 18.63 -2.49 9.59
N LEU A 230 18.84 -1.56 8.65
CA LEU A 230 20.06 -0.75 8.56
C LEU A 230 20.09 0.35 9.62
N GLN A 231 18.95 1.01 9.85
CA GLN A 231 18.81 2.08 10.84
C GLN A 231 17.53 1.86 11.68
N PRO A 232 17.58 1.04 12.74
CA PRO A 232 16.40 0.69 13.53
C PRO A 232 15.74 1.86 14.27
N GLN A 233 16.50 2.94 14.49
CA GLN A 233 16.03 4.15 15.17
C GLN A 233 15.57 5.24 14.19
N ASP A 234 15.61 4.99 12.87
CA ASP A 234 15.12 5.95 11.90
C ASP A 234 13.59 6.03 11.97
N ARG A 235 13.15 7.14 12.54
CA ARG A 235 11.74 7.42 12.76
C ARG A 235 10.98 7.68 11.46
N GLN A 236 11.63 8.25 10.46
CA GLN A 236 11.01 8.56 9.17
C GLN A 236 10.66 7.27 8.42
N VAL A 237 11.53 6.26 8.51
CA VAL A 237 11.27 4.94 7.95
C VAL A 237 10.06 4.30 8.63
N ARG A 238 10.01 4.33 9.97
CA ARG A 238 8.90 3.77 10.75
C ARG A 238 7.57 4.47 10.43
N LEU A 239 7.58 5.79 10.28
CA LEU A 239 6.39 6.57 9.87
C LEU A 239 5.94 6.20 8.45
N SER A 240 6.89 6.11 7.52
CA SER A 240 6.62 5.72 6.13
C SER A 240 6.04 4.30 6.05
N ARG A 241 6.55 3.37 6.88
CA ARG A 241 6.06 2.00 6.94
C ARG A 241 4.66 1.93 7.52
N ALA A 242 4.36 2.69 8.57
CA ALA A 242 3.03 2.76 9.14
C ALA A 242 2.00 3.29 8.13
N SER A 243 2.36 4.32 7.35
CA SER A 243 1.49 4.84 6.29
C SER A 243 1.18 3.76 5.24
N ILE A 244 2.19 3.04 4.75
CA ILE A 244 1.99 1.97 3.75
C ILE A 244 1.21 0.80 4.32
N ARG A 245 1.50 0.39 5.56
CA ARG A 245 0.74 -0.64 6.27
C ARG A 245 -0.74 -0.30 6.38
N THR A 246 -1.06 0.96 6.64
CA THR A 246 -2.44 1.45 6.63
C THR A 246 -3.07 1.29 5.25
N GLU A 247 -2.34 1.55 4.15
CA GLU A 247 -2.86 1.38 2.78
C GLU A 247 -3.09 -0.09 2.39
N ILE A 248 -2.25 -1.03 2.83
CA ILE A 248 -2.41 -2.47 2.55
C ILE A 248 -3.33 -3.20 3.55
N ASP A 249 -4.14 -2.45 4.30
CA ASP A 249 -5.07 -2.92 5.34
C ASP A 249 -4.40 -3.68 6.52
N ASP A 250 -3.09 -3.53 6.71
CA ASP A 250 -2.35 -3.91 7.93
C ASP A 250 -2.41 -2.77 8.97
N ALA A 251 -3.62 -2.38 9.36
CA ALA A 251 -3.81 -1.28 10.28
C ALA A 251 -3.27 -1.59 11.69
N GLN A 252 -3.27 -2.86 12.13
CA GLN A 252 -2.66 -3.27 13.40
C GLN A 252 -1.15 -3.08 13.40
N GLY A 253 -0.46 -3.49 12.32
CA GLY A 253 0.97 -3.28 12.17
C GLY A 253 1.34 -1.79 12.06
N ALA A 254 0.47 -0.98 11.44
CA ALA A 254 0.64 0.48 11.41
C ALA A 254 0.58 1.08 12.82
N ILE A 255 -0.42 0.70 13.62
CA ILE A 255 -0.56 1.15 15.02
C ILE A 255 0.65 0.76 15.86
N ALA A 256 1.17 -0.45 15.71
CA ALA A 256 2.35 -0.91 16.45
C ALA A 256 3.58 -0.02 16.15
N ASP A 257 3.80 0.32 14.88
CA ASP A 257 4.88 1.23 14.48
C ASP A 257 4.69 2.64 15.04
N LEU A 258 3.47 3.16 15.01
CA LEU A 258 3.17 4.53 15.46
C LEU A 258 3.20 4.65 16.99
N ASN A 259 2.85 3.59 17.72
CA ASN A 259 3.00 3.53 19.16
C ASN A 259 4.46 3.72 19.58
N GLN A 260 5.39 3.02 18.93
CA GLN A 260 6.82 3.18 19.21
C GLN A 260 7.29 4.62 18.94
N LEU A 261 6.81 5.25 17.86
CA LEU A 261 7.14 6.65 17.56
C LEU A 261 6.64 7.60 18.65
N LEU A 262 5.45 7.37 19.17
CA LEU A 262 4.83 8.20 20.21
C LEU A 262 5.38 7.95 21.61
N GLU A 263 5.93 6.76 21.87
CA GLU A 263 6.72 6.48 23.07
C GLU A 263 8.03 7.29 23.06
N GLU A 264 8.71 7.37 21.90
CA GLU A 264 9.94 8.14 21.76
C GLU A 264 9.69 9.67 21.69
N GLN A 265 8.63 10.09 21.00
CA GLN A 265 8.27 11.50 20.79
C GLN A 265 6.76 11.74 20.98
N PRO A 266 6.32 12.00 22.22
CA PRO A 266 4.90 12.17 22.55
C PRO A 266 4.22 13.40 21.92
N THR A 267 4.98 14.30 21.32
CA THR A 267 4.51 15.56 20.70
C THR A 267 4.47 15.49 19.17
N TRP A 268 4.66 14.30 18.58
CA TRP A 268 4.70 14.16 17.12
C TRP A 268 3.30 14.10 16.51
N VAL A 269 2.90 15.21 15.89
CA VAL A 269 1.57 15.38 15.26
C VAL A 269 1.29 14.35 14.17
N GLU A 270 2.21 14.14 13.23
CA GLU A 270 2.04 13.23 12.10
C GLU A 270 1.87 11.78 12.56
N ALA A 271 2.50 11.37 13.67
CA ALA A 271 2.33 10.05 14.25
C ALA A 271 0.92 9.85 14.84
N TYR A 272 0.36 10.85 15.53
CA TYR A 272 -1.04 10.80 15.97
C TYR A 272 -2.01 10.76 14.79
N VAL A 273 -1.79 11.55 13.75
CA VAL A 273 -2.65 11.55 12.54
C VAL A 273 -2.62 10.18 11.86
N GLY A 274 -1.42 9.63 11.65
CA GLY A 274 -1.27 8.28 11.09
C GLY A 274 -1.97 7.22 11.94
N ARG A 275 -1.89 7.33 13.27
CA ARG A 275 -2.48 6.33 14.17
C ARG A 275 -4.00 6.45 14.21
N GLY A 276 -4.51 7.68 14.17
CA GLY A 276 -5.94 7.96 14.03
C GLY A 276 -6.51 7.38 12.72
N LEU A 277 -5.79 7.51 11.60
CA LEU A 277 -6.20 6.92 10.32
C LEU A 277 -6.24 5.38 10.39
N ALA A 278 -5.22 4.77 10.99
CA ALA A 278 -5.19 3.32 11.19
C ALA A 278 -6.32 2.83 12.11
N TRP A 279 -6.61 3.54 13.21
CA TRP A 279 -7.75 3.22 14.09
C TRP A 279 -9.09 3.33 13.37
N ARG A 280 -9.28 4.37 12.54
CA ARG A 280 -10.50 4.54 11.73
C ARG A 280 -10.69 3.38 10.76
N LYS A 281 -9.62 2.94 10.07
CA LYS A 281 -9.67 1.75 9.19
C LYS A 281 -10.04 0.47 9.93
N LEU A 282 -9.65 0.32 11.20
CA LEU A 282 -10.07 -0.80 12.06
C LEU A 282 -11.50 -0.67 12.61
N GLY A 283 -12.20 0.43 12.32
CA GLY A 283 -13.52 0.73 12.90
C GLY A 283 -13.48 1.20 14.36
N ASN A 284 -12.30 1.43 14.93
CA ASN A 284 -12.15 1.95 16.28
C ASN A 284 -12.18 3.48 16.26
N TYR A 285 -13.37 4.03 15.99
CA TYR A 285 -13.55 5.47 15.80
C TYR A 285 -13.24 6.29 17.05
N ARG A 286 -13.47 5.73 18.25
CA ARG A 286 -13.17 6.41 19.52
C ARG A 286 -11.69 6.73 19.65
N ASN A 287 -10.82 5.74 19.47
CA ASN A 287 -9.37 5.95 19.53
C ASN A 287 -8.89 6.87 18.41
N ALA A 288 -9.50 6.79 17.22
CA ALA A 288 -9.20 7.71 16.13
C ALA A 288 -9.48 9.17 16.50
N ILE A 289 -10.66 9.43 17.09
CA ILE A 289 -11.06 10.77 17.54
C ILE A 289 -10.11 11.30 18.63
N GLU A 290 -9.69 10.45 19.57
CA GLU A 290 -8.74 10.82 20.62
C GLU A 290 -7.38 11.22 20.03
N ASP A 291 -6.83 10.43 19.11
CA ASP A 291 -5.56 10.72 18.43
C ASP A 291 -5.62 12.01 17.61
N TYR A 292 -6.67 12.21 16.80
CA TYR A 292 -6.83 13.48 16.07
C TYR A 292 -6.99 14.68 17.01
N SER A 293 -7.64 14.49 18.16
CA SER A 293 -7.77 15.56 19.15
C SER A 293 -6.43 15.90 19.80
N ARG A 294 -5.57 14.92 20.06
CA ARG A 294 -4.19 15.16 20.52
C ARG A 294 -3.37 15.89 19.45
N ALA A 295 -3.48 15.50 18.19
CA ALA A 295 -2.82 16.18 17.08
C ALA A 295 -3.24 17.66 16.98
N LEU A 296 -4.54 17.96 17.08
CA LEU A 296 -5.07 19.32 17.05
C LEU A 296 -4.74 20.13 18.30
N ALA A 297 -4.61 19.49 19.47
CA ALA A 297 -4.15 20.17 20.68
C ALA A 297 -2.68 20.64 20.56
N LEU A 298 -1.85 19.90 19.81
CA LEU A 298 -0.47 20.27 19.52
C LEU A 298 -0.36 21.31 18.41
N LYS A 299 -1.15 21.17 17.34
CA LYS A 299 -1.20 22.10 16.20
C LYS A 299 -2.67 22.37 15.80
N PRO A 300 -3.27 23.47 16.27
CA PRO A 300 -4.70 23.74 16.08
C PRO A 300 -5.08 24.20 14.67
N ASN A 301 -4.13 24.67 13.85
CA ASN A 301 -4.41 25.28 12.54
C ASN A 301 -4.32 24.28 11.37
N LEU A 302 -4.65 23.01 11.62
CA LEU A 302 -4.55 21.92 10.64
C LEU A 302 -5.95 21.51 10.14
N ALA A 303 -6.44 22.21 9.11
CA ALA A 303 -7.77 22.03 8.54
C ALA A 303 -8.06 20.56 8.16
N GLN A 304 -7.09 19.89 7.53
CA GLN A 304 -7.24 18.49 7.12
C GLN A 304 -7.53 17.54 8.30
N ILE A 305 -6.91 17.78 9.46
CA ILE A 305 -7.11 16.92 10.63
C ILE A 305 -8.52 17.11 11.21
N TYR A 306 -9.08 18.33 11.16
CA TYR A 306 -10.49 18.53 11.49
C TYR A 306 -11.40 17.73 10.57
N CYS A 307 -11.13 17.70 9.26
CA CYS A 307 -11.88 16.83 8.33
C CYS A 307 -11.76 15.35 8.69
N ASP A 308 -10.55 14.86 8.99
CA ASP A 308 -10.33 13.46 9.35
C ASP A 308 -11.04 13.08 10.66
N ARG A 309 -11.03 13.98 11.65
CA ARG A 309 -11.77 13.82 12.90
C ARG A 309 -13.28 13.90 12.69
N ALA A 310 -13.75 14.78 11.81
CA ALA A 310 -15.16 14.89 11.46
C ALA A 310 -15.68 13.59 10.82
N LEU A 311 -14.89 12.98 9.93
CA LEU A 311 -15.20 11.67 9.34
C LEU A 311 -15.31 10.60 10.43
N ALA A 312 -14.32 10.51 11.32
CA ALA A 312 -14.35 9.54 12.41
C ALA A 312 -15.53 9.77 13.37
N ARG A 313 -15.90 11.02 13.66
CA ARG A 313 -17.09 11.37 14.47
C ARG A 313 -18.39 10.97 13.78
N ALA A 314 -18.50 11.20 12.47
CA ALA A 314 -19.68 10.80 11.71
C ALA A 314 -19.86 9.28 11.71
N GLU A 315 -18.77 8.52 11.52
CA GLU A 315 -18.77 7.05 11.60
C GLU A 315 -19.07 6.56 13.03
N TYR A 316 -18.65 7.31 14.06
CA TYR A 316 -19.03 7.09 15.45
C TYR A 316 -20.46 7.55 15.80
N SER A 317 -21.24 8.03 14.81
CA SER A 317 -22.60 8.59 14.98
C SER A 317 -22.70 9.90 15.77
N ASP A 318 -21.58 10.58 16.02
CA ASP A 318 -21.56 11.95 16.56
C ASP A 318 -21.66 12.98 15.42
N LEU A 319 -22.86 13.10 14.86
CA LEU A 319 -23.10 14.00 13.72
C LEU A 319 -22.88 15.48 14.07
N ASN A 320 -23.22 15.90 15.29
CA ASN A 320 -23.04 17.28 15.73
C ASN A 320 -21.56 17.63 15.89
N GLY A 321 -20.77 16.74 16.51
CA GLY A 321 -19.33 16.91 16.60
C GLY A 321 -18.65 16.88 15.25
N ALA A 322 -19.14 16.08 14.29
CA ALA A 322 -18.65 16.07 12.91
C ALA A 322 -18.93 17.38 12.17
N ILE A 323 -20.15 17.92 12.28
CA ILE A 323 -20.52 19.22 11.70
C ILE A 323 -19.62 20.34 12.25
N ASN A 324 -19.39 20.36 13.56
CA ASN A 324 -18.54 21.36 14.20
C ASN A 324 -17.09 21.29 13.69
N ASP A 325 -16.53 20.09 13.55
CA ASP A 325 -15.19 19.92 13.02
C ASP A 325 -15.10 20.37 11.56
N TYR A 326 -16.04 19.97 10.69
CA TYR A 326 -16.07 20.46 9.31
C TYR A 326 -16.21 21.99 9.22
N GLN A 327 -16.93 22.62 10.16
CA GLN A 327 -17.04 24.08 10.19
C GLN A 327 -15.71 24.74 10.55
N GLN A 328 -14.99 24.22 11.55
CA GLN A 328 -13.65 24.72 11.88
C GLN A 328 -12.68 24.56 10.70
N ALA A 329 -12.75 23.41 10.05
CA ALA A 329 -11.96 23.11 8.87
C ALA A 329 -12.27 24.09 7.73
N ALA A 330 -13.56 24.34 7.45
CA ALA A 330 -14.01 25.31 6.46
C ALA A 330 -13.46 26.72 6.74
N ASN A 331 -13.55 27.19 8.00
CA ASN A 331 -13.01 28.50 8.38
C ASN A 331 -11.51 28.60 8.06
N LEU A 332 -10.72 27.57 8.39
CA LEU A 332 -9.29 27.52 8.10
C LEU A 332 -8.98 27.52 6.59
N TRP A 333 -9.71 26.75 5.78
CA TRP A 333 -9.53 26.77 4.32
C TRP A 333 -9.91 28.11 3.69
N PHE A 334 -10.95 28.76 4.22
CA PHE A 334 -11.33 30.09 3.80
C PHE A 334 -10.21 31.11 4.10
N GLU A 335 -9.64 31.08 5.31
CA GLU A 335 -8.49 31.91 5.68
C GLU A 335 -7.27 31.64 4.78
N GLN A 336 -7.07 30.39 4.36
CA GLN A 336 -6.01 29.98 3.43
C GLN A 336 -6.32 30.29 1.96
N SER A 337 -7.48 30.89 1.65
CA SER A 337 -7.97 31.14 0.29
C SER A 337 -8.17 29.88 -0.58
N ASP A 338 -8.29 28.71 0.04
CA ASP A 338 -8.60 27.43 -0.63
C ASP A 338 -10.12 27.25 -0.74
N LEU A 339 -10.70 27.95 -1.73
CA LEU A 339 -12.14 27.92 -2.00
C LEU A 339 -12.69 26.52 -2.35
N PRO A 340 -11.97 25.66 -3.12
CA PRO A 340 -12.40 24.29 -3.37
C PRO A 340 -12.60 23.47 -2.08
N SER A 341 -11.60 23.43 -1.20
CA SER A 341 -11.67 22.66 0.06
C SER A 341 -12.73 23.24 1.01
N TYR A 342 -12.85 24.57 1.05
CA TYR A 342 -13.93 25.26 1.78
C TYR A 342 -15.32 24.79 1.34
N ARG A 343 -15.58 24.77 0.02
CA ARG A 343 -16.88 24.32 -0.52
C ARG A 343 -17.16 22.85 -0.21
N GLN A 344 -16.14 21.99 -0.31
CA GLN A 344 -16.27 20.58 0.02
C GLN A 344 -16.73 20.38 1.48
N CYS A 345 -16.25 21.20 2.41
CA CYS A 345 -16.67 21.15 3.80
C CYS A 345 -18.12 21.56 3.99
N LEU A 346 -18.57 22.62 3.31
CA LEU A 346 -19.97 23.05 3.35
C LEU A 346 -20.92 21.97 2.82
N ASP A 347 -20.53 21.27 1.76
CA ASP A 347 -21.31 20.16 1.22
C ASP A 347 -21.43 19.01 2.22
N LYS A 348 -20.32 18.66 2.90
CA LYS A 348 -20.32 17.67 3.98
C LYS A 348 -21.20 18.09 5.16
N ILE A 349 -21.13 19.36 5.59
CA ILE A 349 -21.98 19.91 6.65
C ILE A 349 -23.46 19.79 6.26
N LYS A 350 -23.81 20.17 5.03
CA LYS A 350 -25.19 20.08 4.54
C LYS A 350 -25.70 18.63 4.55
N ALA A 351 -24.89 17.69 4.07
CA ALA A 351 -25.25 16.27 4.09
C ALA A 351 -25.46 15.73 5.50
N LEU A 352 -24.57 16.06 6.44
CA LEU A 352 -24.68 15.63 7.83
C LEU A 352 -25.88 16.25 8.56
N ARG A 353 -26.23 17.50 8.26
CA ARG A 353 -27.43 18.14 8.82
C ARG A 353 -28.70 17.44 8.35
N LEU A 354 -28.80 17.13 7.06
CA LEU A 354 -29.92 16.38 6.50
C LEU A 354 -30.07 15.01 7.17
N GLU A 355 -28.94 14.31 7.37
CA GLU A 355 -28.94 13.03 8.06
C GLU A 355 -29.35 13.16 9.53
N SER A 356 -28.84 14.16 10.24
CA SER A 356 -29.21 14.46 11.62
C SER A 356 -30.72 14.73 11.76
N ASP A 357 -31.26 15.55 10.86
CA ASP A 357 -32.70 15.87 10.82
C ASP A 357 -33.54 14.62 10.50
N ARG A 358 -33.10 13.78 9.57
CA ARG A 358 -33.75 12.49 9.25
C ARG A 358 -33.81 11.58 10.47
N LEU A 359 -32.69 11.37 11.15
CA LEU A 359 -32.63 10.52 12.36
C LEU A 359 -33.47 11.10 13.50
N ALA A 360 -33.55 12.42 13.63
CA ALA A 360 -34.46 13.06 14.59
C ALA A 360 -35.92 12.77 14.26
N GLN A 361 -36.33 12.89 13.00
CA GLN A 361 -37.68 12.56 12.54
C GLN A 361 -38.01 11.08 12.74
N GLU A 362 -37.09 10.17 12.43
CA GLU A 362 -37.26 8.72 12.65
C GLU A 362 -37.46 8.40 14.14
N LYS A 363 -36.67 9.00 15.03
CA LYS A 363 -36.85 8.84 16.49
C LYS A 363 -38.21 9.33 16.97
N VAL A 364 -38.68 10.46 16.45
CA VAL A 364 -40.02 10.98 16.76
C VAL A 364 -41.10 10.02 16.25
N GLN A 365 -40.98 9.50 15.03
CA GLN A 365 -41.92 8.53 14.47
C GLN A 365 -41.94 7.21 15.26
N GLN A 366 -40.78 6.68 15.64
CA GLN A 366 -40.68 5.49 16.49
C GLN A 366 -41.33 5.72 17.85
N LYS A 367 -41.16 6.91 18.44
CA LYS A 367 -41.81 7.27 19.71
C LYS A 367 -43.34 7.32 19.56
N ILE A 368 -43.84 7.96 18.50
CA ILE A 368 -45.28 7.99 18.19
C ILE A 368 -45.81 6.57 17.99
N GLN A 369 -45.10 5.72 17.26
CA GLN A 369 -45.52 4.34 17.02
C GLN A 369 -45.54 3.52 18.32
N ARG A 370 -44.56 3.69 19.21
CA ARG A 370 -44.56 3.05 20.55
C ARG A 370 -45.73 3.54 21.40
N GLU A 371 -45.97 4.84 21.46
CA GLU A 371 -47.11 5.41 22.21
C GLU A 371 -48.47 4.95 21.64
N GLN A 372 -48.56 4.74 20.33
CA GLN A 372 -49.74 4.15 19.70
C GLN A 372 -49.92 2.68 20.07
N ILE A 373 -48.83 1.88 20.06
CA ILE A 373 -48.84 0.47 20.48
C ILE A 373 -49.25 0.35 21.95
N ASP A 374 -48.63 1.14 22.85
CA ASP A 374 -48.93 1.13 24.28
C ASP A 374 -50.41 1.47 24.54
N ARG A 375 -50.99 2.45 23.83
CA ARG A 375 -52.43 2.77 23.91
C ARG A 375 -53.34 1.65 23.40
N THR A 376 -52.90 0.83 22.45
CA THR A 376 -53.66 -0.36 22.03
C THR A 376 -53.56 -1.49 23.05
N VAL A 377 -52.38 -1.69 23.64
CA VAL A 377 -52.16 -2.70 24.69
C VAL A 377 -52.94 -2.35 25.95
N ASP A 378 -52.93 -1.08 26.39
CA ASP A 378 -53.74 -0.60 27.52
C ASP A 378 -55.24 -0.80 27.28
N ARG A 379 -55.73 -0.59 26.05
CA ARG A 379 -57.15 -0.83 25.69
C ARG A 379 -57.55 -2.31 25.66
N GLU A 380 -56.62 -3.21 25.36
CA GLU A 380 -56.87 -4.66 25.42
C GLU A 380 -56.80 -5.17 26.86
N PHE A 381 -55.91 -4.61 27.70
CA PHE A 381 -55.80 -4.94 29.12
C PHE A 381 -56.99 -4.41 29.95
N ASP A 382 -57.47 -3.19 29.67
CA ASP A 382 -58.61 -2.59 30.36
C ASP A 382 -59.92 -3.36 30.12
N ARG A 383 -60.16 -3.89 28.92
CA ARG A 383 -61.36 -4.71 28.64
C ARG A 383 -61.35 -6.03 29.41
N GLN A 384 -60.19 -6.66 29.55
CA GLN A 384 -60.07 -7.94 30.23
C GLN A 384 -60.11 -7.77 31.76
N ALA A 385 -59.56 -6.67 32.27
CA ALA A 385 -59.65 -6.30 33.69
C ALA A 385 -61.06 -5.87 34.13
N GLU A 386 -61.85 -5.22 33.25
CA GLU A 386 -63.26 -4.89 33.54
C GLU A 386 -64.14 -6.16 33.66
N ASP A 387 -63.97 -7.14 32.78
CA ASP A 387 -64.71 -8.42 32.85
C ASP A 387 -64.33 -9.24 34.10
N ASP A 388 -63.04 -9.29 34.47
CA ASP A 388 -62.57 -9.99 35.67
C ASP A 388 -63.06 -9.31 36.97
N LEU A 389 -63.16 -7.98 37.01
CA LEU A 389 -63.69 -7.25 38.16
C LEU A 389 -65.19 -7.54 38.41
N VAL A 390 -65.97 -7.63 37.34
CA VAL A 390 -67.41 -7.94 37.40
C VAL A 390 -67.63 -9.35 37.96
N ASP A 391 -66.77 -10.30 37.60
CA ASP A 391 -66.83 -11.68 38.08
C ASP A 391 -66.46 -11.83 39.56
N LEU A 392 -65.40 -11.15 39.99
CA LEU A 392 -65.01 -11.05 41.39
C LEU A 392 -66.13 -10.42 42.24
N GLU A 393 -66.80 -9.38 41.73
CA GLU A 393 -67.89 -8.73 42.45
C GLU A 393 -69.12 -9.66 42.58
N LEU A 394 -69.50 -10.36 41.51
CA LEU A 394 -70.60 -11.33 41.55
C LEU A 394 -70.33 -12.48 42.51
N GLN A 395 -69.11 -13.03 42.53
CA GLN A 395 -68.71 -14.06 43.48
C GLN A 395 -68.75 -13.55 44.94
N ALA A 396 -68.27 -12.33 45.19
CA ALA A 396 -68.30 -11.72 46.51
C ALA A 396 -69.73 -11.42 47.00
N GLN A 397 -70.63 -11.01 46.10
CA GLN A 397 -72.05 -10.82 46.43
C GLN A 397 -72.75 -12.15 46.73
N LEU A 398 -72.43 -13.21 45.97
CA LEU A 398 -72.95 -14.55 46.20
C LEU A 398 -72.49 -15.10 47.56
N LEU A 399 -71.20 -14.95 47.89
CA LEU A 399 -70.67 -15.34 49.19
C LEU A 399 -71.32 -14.58 50.34
N ARG A 400 -71.51 -13.26 50.21
CA ARG A 400 -72.25 -12.46 51.20
C ARG A 400 -73.67 -12.97 51.43
N LEU A 401 -74.36 -13.38 50.37
CA LEU A 401 -75.72 -13.93 50.45
C LEU A 401 -75.82 -15.17 51.34
N VAL A 402 -74.81 -16.04 51.27
CA VAL A 402 -74.77 -17.31 52.00
C VAL A 402 -73.96 -17.22 53.30
N GLY A 403 -73.71 -16.00 53.79
CA GLY A 403 -72.96 -15.77 55.03
C GLY A 403 -71.50 -16.20 54.97
N GLY A 404 -70.89 -16.18 53.78
CA GLY A 404 -69.50 -16.58 53.54
C GLY A 404 -69.29 -18.08 53.31
N ASN A 405 -70.35 -18.89 53.29
CA ASN A 405 -70.22 -20.34 53.09
C ASN A 405 -70.20 -20.74 51.60
N GLY A 406 -68.99 -20.89 51.04
CA GLY A 406 -68.79 -21.25 49.63
C GLY A 406 -69.45 -22.57 49.20
N ALA A 407 -69.57 -23.55 50.09
CA ALA A 407 -70.22 -24.83 49.76
C ALA A 407 -71.74 -24.68 49.55
N ILE A 408 -72.38 -23.75 50.27
CA ILE A 408 -73.80 -23.42 50.09
C ILE A 408 -74.00 -22.64 48.78
N ALA A 409 -73.11 -21.69 48.47
CA ALA A 409 -73.12 -20.98 47.20
C ALA A 409 -73.06 -21.95 46.00
N GLN A 410 -72.14 -22.93 46.04
CA GLN A 410 -72.01 -23.91 44.98
C GLN A 410 -73.25 -24.78 44.81
N ARG A 411 -73.85 -25.26 45.91
CA ARG A 411 -75.10 -26.04 45.83
C ARG A 411 -76.25 -25.24 45.21
N LEU A 412 -76.36 -23.95 45.51
CA LEU A 412 -77.39 -23.09 44.89
C LEU A 412 -77.16 -22.89 43.40
N ILE A 413 -75.89 -22.78 42.97
CA ILE A 413 -75.51 -22.74 41.56
C ILE A 413 -75.87 -24.08 40.88
N ASP A 414 -75.56 -25.21 41.50
CA ASP A 414 -75.81 -26.53 40.93
C ASP A 414 -77.32 -26.80 40.77
N ILE A 415 -78.15 -26.35 41.71
CA ILE A 415 -79.61 -26.35 41.57
C ILE A 415 -80.03 -25.48 40.38
N ALA A 416 -79.46 -24.28 40.23
CA ALA A 416 -79.77 -23.41 39.09
C ALA A 416 -79.32 -24.02 37.74
N LYS A 417 -78.21 -24.78 37.72
CA LYS A 417 -77.73 -25.53 36.56
C LYS A 417 -78.66 -26.68 36.18
N GLN A 418 -79.25 -27.37 37.16
CA GLN A 418 -80.25 -28.41 36.92
C GLN A 418 -81.55 -27.84 36.33
N GLU A 419 -81.99 -26.67 36.79
CA GLU A 419 -83.19 -26.02 36.27
C GLU A 419 -82.98 -25.31 34.92
N PHE A 420 -81.78 -24.80 34.65
CA PHE A 420 -81.42 -24.10 33.41
C PHE A 420 -80.09 -24.61 32.87
N PRO A 421 -80.07 -25.72 32.11
CA PRO A 421 -78.82 -26.25 31.54
C PRO A 421 -78.24 -25.30 30.47
N ASN A 422 -76.91 -25.34 30.30
CA ASN A 422 -76.14 -24.65 29.25
C ASN A 422 -76.09 -23.11 29.30
N MET A 423 -76.18 -22.49 30.47
CA MET A 423 -75.93 -21.05 30.63
C MET A 423 -74.46 -20.79 31.05
N PRO A 424 -73.90 -19.60 30.78
CA PRO A 424 -72.57 -19.23 31.26
C PRO A 424 -72.53 -19.05 32.79
N GLU A 425 -71.36 -19.18 33.39
CA GLU A 425 -71.22 -19.25 34.86
C GLU A 425 -71.71 -17.99 35.59
N GLN A 426 -71.40 -16.82 35.03
CA GLN A 426 -71.84 -15.50 35.50
C GLN A 426 -73.37 -15.37 35.57
N TRP A 427 -74.07 -15.98 34.61
CA TRP A 427 -75.53 -15.98 34.58
C TRP A 427 -76.11 -16.74 35.79
N TYR A 428 -75.49 -17.85 36.18
CA TYR A 428 -75.91 -18.60 37.37
C TYR A 428 -75.68 -17.82 38.66
N TRP A 429 -74.54 -17.13 38.79
CA TRP A 429 -74.27 -16.27 39.95
C TRP A 429 -75.33 -15.16 40.09
N GLN A 430 -75.62 -14.45 39.01
CA GLN A 430 -76.66 -13.43 38.97
C GLN A 430 -78.05 -14.01 39.29
N LYS A 431 -78.37 -15.18 38.74
CA LYS A 431 -79.67 -15.84 38.97
C LYS A 431 -79.88 -16.20 40.44
N VAL A 432 -78.85 -16.74 41.10
CA VAL A 432 -78.91 -17.10 42.52
C VAL A 432 -79.04 -15.85 43.39
N ILE A 433 -78.24 -14.80 43.12
CA ILE A 433 -78.31 -13.51 43.84
C ILE A 433 -79.68 -12.84 43.64
N PHE A 434 -80.28 -12.93 42.46
CA PHE A 434 -81.57 -12.31 42.18
C PHE A 434 -82.77 -13.07 42.80
N ARG A 435 -82.72 -14.41 42.81
CA ARG A 435 -83.79 -15.25 43.40
C ARG A 435 -83.94 -15.07 44.90
N SER A 436 -82.84 -14.87 45.61
CA SER A 436 -82.84 -14.61 47.05
C SER A 436 -83.32 -13.20 47.38
N ARG A 437 -83.00 -12.18 46.58
CA ARG A 437 -83.58 -10.82 46.71
C ARG A 437 -85.11 -10.84 46.54
N LYS A 438 -85.64 -11.65 45.62
CA LYS A 438 -87.11 -11.83 45.46
C LYS A 438 -87.81 -12.56 46.61
N ARG A 439 -87.08 -13.22 47.54
CA ARG A 439 -87.65 -13.80 48.76
C ARG A 439 -87.68 -12.81 49.94
N VAL A 440 -87.04 -11.65 49.82
CA VAL A 440 -86.81 -10.71 50.94
C VAL A 440 -87.59 -9.40 50.83
N GLU A 441 -88.35 -9.14 49.75
CA GLU A 441 -89.20 -7.93 49.67
C GLU A 441 -90.64 -8.20 49.16
N PRO A 442 -91.69 -7.78 49.90
CA PRO A 442 -92.98 -7.46 49.29
C PRO A 442 -92.88 -6.10 48.59
N LYS A 443 -93.27 -6.05 47.31
CA LYS A 443 -93.57 -4.88 46.45
C LYS A 443 -92.76 -3.59 46.71
N LEU A 444 -92.13 -3.05 45.65
CA LEU A 444 -92.43 -1.72 45.06
C LEU A 444 -91.37 -1.32 44.01
N TYR A 445 -91.86 -0.99 42.80
CA TYR A 445 -91.24 -0.15 41.72
C TYR A 445 -89.87 -0.56 41.15
N SER A 446 -89.56 -0.47 39.85
CA SER A 446 -90.28 -0.36 38.58
C SER A 446 -89.23 -0.70 37.51
N LEU A 447 -89.55 -1.62 36.61
CA LEU A 447 -88.74 -1.97 35.45
C LEU A 447 -88.70 -0.81 34.46
N SER A 448 -87.51 -0.28 34.17
CA SER A 448 -87.26 0.42 32.91
C SER A 448 -85.82 0.22 32.44
N HIS A 449 -85.51 -0.95 31.90
CA HIS A 449 -84.52 -1.06 30.82
C HIS A 449 -85.25 -1.67 29.62
N LYS A 450 -85.57 -0.79 28.66
CA LYS A 450 -85.84 -1.15 27.28
C LYS A 450 -84.51 -1.43 26.61
N ILE A 451 -84.38 -2.63 26.06
CA ILE A 451 -83.63 -2.94 24.83
C ILE A 451 -84.56 -3.93 24.10
N PRO A 452 -84.70 -3.99 22.75
CA PRO A 452 -83.90 -3.36 21.68
C PRO A 452 -84.71 -2.75 20.52
N ASN A 453 -83.96 -2.27 19.51
CA ASN A 453 -84.12 -2.43 18.06
C ASN A 453 -84.56 -1.25 17.18
N GLU A 454 -83.73 -1.10 16.13
CA GLU A 454 -84.04 -0.87 14.72
C GLU A 454 -84.06 0.58 14.16
N ILE A 455 -83.18 0.71 13.14
CA ILE A 455 -82.97 1.75 12.11
C ILE A 455 -82.12 2.95 12.50
#